data_AF-A0A9N9HCB5-F1
#
_entry.id   AF-A0A9N9HCB5-F1
#
_cell.length_a   1.000
_cell.length_b   1.000
_cell.length_c   1.000
_cell.angle_alpha   90.00
_cell.angle_beta   90.00
_cell.angle_gamma   90.00
#
_symmetry.space_group_name_H-M   'P 1'
#
loop_
_entity.id
_entity.type
_entity.pdbx_description
1 polymer ?
#
loop_
_entity_poly.entity_id
_entity_poly.type
_entity_poly.pdbx_seq_one_letter_code
_entity_poly.pdbx_strand_id
1 'polypeptide(L)'
;MKEYTFAKTNYQILDSLISSYLSLKNSVKAIDKYGFTIDIKTINTQIQTQIDINLNLIKQYKEVQLSRCIDPKKDYCGLNQPVCGFKKKINKSFEDCVRCEVLEEMNIVLDKLFYICLQEGYKEFPDGKTCLYRTAIYFSIIDGVVLQRIEPEKNEDWITYDLKELSNLKVTSSVETKS
;
A
#
# COMPACT_ATOMS: atom_id res chain seq x y z
N MET A 1 5.16 -16.04 -2.37
CA MET A 1 4.63 -16.14 -3.76
C MET A 1 3.11 -16.19 -3.79
N LYS A 2 2.45 -17.04 -2.98
CA LYS A 2 0.97 -17.13 -2.88
C LYS A 2 0.26 -15.83 -2.45
N GLU A 3 0.90 -14.95 -1.68
CA GLU A 3 0.28 -13.70 -1.19
C GLU A 3 0.38 -12.53 -2.19
N TYR A 4 1.47 -12.43 -2.97
CA TYR A 4 1.49 -11.59 -4.18
C TYR A 4 0.42 -12.08 -5.17
N THR A 5 0.29 -13.40 -5.32
CA THR A 5 -0.80 -13.98 -6.10
C THR A 5 -2.15 -13.58 -5.52
N PHE A 6 -2.36 -13.58 -4.20
CA PHE A 6 -3.61 -13.19 -3.57
C PHE A 6 -3.97 -11.70 -3.72
N ALA A 7 -3.02 -10.79 -3.48
CA ALA A 7 -3.23 -9.35 -3.71
C ALA A 7 -3.44 -9.04 -5.20
N LYS A 8 -2.67 -9.67 -6.08
CA LYS A 8 -2.88 -9.63 -7.53
C LYS A 8 -4.24 -10.21 -7.93
N THR A 9 -4.68 -11.30 -7.30
CA THR A 9 -5.97 -11.93 -7.53
C THR A 9 -7.10 -11.01 -7.07
N ASN A 10 -7.00 -10.38 -5.90
CA ASN A 10 -7.99 -9.41 -5.44
C ASN A 10 -8.07 -8.18 -6.35
N TYR A 11 -6.91 -7.70 -6.84
CA TYR A 11 -6.87 -6.63 -7.83
C TYR A 11 -7.49 -7.04 -9.17
N GLN A 12 -7.17 -8.24 -9.66
CA GLN A 12 -7.77 -8.81 -10.88
C GLN A 12 -9.28 -9.05 -10.74
N ILE A 13 -9.75 -9.45 -9.55
CA ILE A 13 -11.18 -9.60 -9.24
C ILE A 13 -11.86 -8.23 -9.28
N LEU A 14 -11.27 -7.19 -8.67
CA LEU A 14 -11.81 -5.83 -8.71
C LEU A 14 -11.87 -5.28 -10.13
N ASP A 15 -10.82 -5.48 -10.93
CA ASP A 15 -10.76 -5.04 -12.33
C ASP A 15 -11.78 -5.79 -13.23
N SER A 16 -11.92 -7.10 -13.02
CA SER A 16 -12.96 -7.91 -13.67
C SER A 16 -14.36 -7.47 -13.27
N LEU A 17 -14.61 -7.16 -11.99
CA LEU A 17 -15.91 -6.67 -11.52
C LEU A 17 -16.27 -5.33 -12.17
N ILE A 18 -15.32 -4.39 -12.26
CA ILE A 18 -15.52 -3.10 -12.97
C ILE A 18 -15.90 -3.35 -14.42
N SER A 19 -15.19 -4.26 -15.11
CA SER A 19 -15.47 -4.61 -16.50
C SER A 19 -16.87 -5.22 -16.67
N SER A 20 -17.30 -6.11 -15.76
CA SER A 20 -18.65 -6.68 -15.74
C SER A 20 -19.72 -5.62 -15.49
N TYR A 21 -19.49 -4.68 -14.56
CA TYR A 21 -20.43 -3.58 -14.29
C TYR A 21 -20.57 -2.63 -15.49
N LEU A 22 -19.48 -2.32 -16.19
CA LEU A 22 -19.52 -1.52 -17.41
C LEU A 22 -20.27 -2.23 -18.54
N SER A 23 -20.07 -3.54 -18.70
CA SER A 23 -20.80 -4.36 -19.65
C SER A 23 -22.30 -4.38 -19.33
N LEU A 24 -22.67 -4.58 -18.06
CA LEU A 24 -24.05 -4.54 -17.60
C LEU A 24 -24.69 -3.17 -17.86
N LYS A 25 -23.98 -2.07 -17.56
CA LYS A 25 -24.42 -0.71 -17.85
C LYS A 25 -24.73 -0.51 -19.34
N ASN A 26 -23.90 -1.06 -20.21
CA ASN A 26 -24.11 -0.99 -21.66
C ASN A 26 -25.31 -1.83 -22.12
N SER A 27 -25.49 -3.02 -21.56
CA SER A 27 -26.66 -3.88 -21.82
C SER A 27 -27.96 -3.26 -21.35
N VAL A 28 -27.99 -2.66 -20.14
CA VAL A 28 -29.16 -1.95 -19.61
C VAL A 28 -29.55 -0.78 -20.51
N LYS A 29 -28.56 0.01 -20.98
CA LYS A 29 -28.79 1.07 -21.97
C LYS A 29 -29.30 0.56 -23.32
N ALA A 30 -28.90 -0.65 -23.73
CA ALA A 30 -29.37 -1.25 -24.97
C ALA A 30 -30.83 -1.73 -24.84
N ILE A 31 -31.20 -2.31 -23.71
CA ILE A 31 -32.56 -2.79 -23.41
C ILE A 31 -33.56 -1.64 -23.36
N ASP A 32 -33.17 -0.47 -22.85
CA ASP A 32 -33.97 0.77 -22.88
C ASP A 32 -34.47 1.13 -24.29
N LYS A 33 -33.62 0.92 -25.31
CA LYS A 33 -33.95 1.20 -26.72
C LYS A 33 -35.09 0.35 -27.26
N TYR A 34 -35.42 -0.75 -26.58
CA TYR A 34 -36.50 -1.66 -26.97
C TYR A 34 -37.78 -1.47 -26.14
N GLY A 35 -37.86 -0.41 -25.32
CA GLY A 35 -39.10 0.00 -24.64
C GLY A 35 -39.45 -0.78 -23.37
N PHE A 36 -38.49 -1.50 -22.77
CA PHE A 36 -38.69 -2.19 -21.50
C PHE A 36 -38.74 -1.19 -20.33
N THR A 37 -39.79 -1.29 -19.49
CA THR A 37 -40.03 -0.44 -18.32
C THR A 37 -39.25 -0.95 -17.10
N ILE A 38 -37.94 -0.95 -17.20
CA ILE A 38 -37.06 -1.17 -16.06
C ILE A 38 -36.68 0.21 -15.51
N ASP A 39 -36.57 0.37 -14.18
CA ASP A 39 -36.04 1.61 -13.58
C ASP A 39 -34.52 1.72 -13.84
N ILE A 40 -34.21 1.97 -15.10
CA ILE A 40 -32.88 2.09 -15.68
C ILE A 40 -32.11 3.22 -15.01
N LYS A 41 -32.81 4.26 -14.53
CA LYS A 41 -32.18 5.39 -13.84
C LYS A 41 -31.64 4.96 -12.49
N THR A 42 -32.44 4.26 -11.68
CA THR A 42 -31.99 3.74 -10.38
C THR A 42 -30.91 2.68 -10.54
N ILE A 43 -31.05 1.76 -11.49
CA ILE A 43 -30.04 0.72 -11.76
C ILE A 43 -28.71 1.32 -12.22
N ASN A 44 -28.74 2.29 -13.14
CA ASN A 44 -27.52 2.96 -13.59
C ASN A 44 -26.84 3.74 -12.45
N THR A 45 -27.62 4.40 -11.58
CA THR A 45 -27.06 5.08 -10.40
C THR A 45 -26.38 4.08 -9.47
N GLN A 46 -27.02 2.94 -9.15
CA GLN A 46 -26.43 1.91 -8.29
C GLN A 46 -25.15 1.30 -8.90
N ILE A 47 -25.17 0.97 -10.19
CA ILE A 47 -23.99 0.46 -10.91
C ILE A 47 -22.86 1.49 -10.90
N GLN A 48 -23.18 2.77 -11.15
CA GLN A 48 -22.18 3.84 -11.14
C GLN A 48 -21.60 4.05 -9.73
N THR A 49 -22.43 4.06 -8.69
CA THR A 49 -21.97 4.13 -7.29
C THR A 49 -21.02 2.98 -6.97
N GLN A 50 -21.29 1.76 -7.41
CA GLN A 50 -20.39 0.62 -7.15
C GLN A 50 -19.08 0.71 -7.94
N ILE A 51 -19.12 1.21 -9.18
CA ILE A 51 -17.91 1.52 -9.97
C ILE A 51 -17.09 2.59 -9.24
N ASP A 52 -17.73 3.65 -8.76
CA ASP A 52 -17.06 4.76 -8.08
C ASP A 52 -16.43 4.28 -6.76
N ILE A 53 -17.13 3.46 -5.96
CA ILE A 53 -16.57 2.82 -4.76
C ILE A 53 -15.34 1.99 -5.12
N ASN A 54 -15.42 1.13 -6.13
CA ASN A 54 -14.31 0.25 -6.52
C ASN A 54 -13.12 1.03 -7.11
N LEU A 55 -13.38 2.08 -7.90
CA LEU A 55 -12.35 2.97 -8.42
C LEU A 55 -11.71 3.79 -7.31
N ASN A 56 -12.49 4.22 -6.31
CA ASN A 56 -11.98 4.98 -5.18
C ASN A 56 -11.14 4.08 -4.27
N LEU A 57 -11.54 2.82 -4.06
CA LEU A 57 -10.70 1.80 -3.43
C LEU A 57 -9.40 1.63 -4.23
N ILE A 58 -9.46 1.42 -5.55
CA ILE A 58 -8.27 1.29 -6.39
C ILE A 58 -7.39 2.55 -6.38
N LYS A 59 -7.96 3.76 -6.30
CA LYS A 59 -7.21 5.02 -6.21
C LYS A 59 -6.58 5.22 -4.83
N GLN A 60 -7.35 5.02 -3.75
CA GLN A 60 -6.85 5.03 -2.37
C GLN A 60 -5.76 3.98 -2.13
N TYR A 61 -5.77 2.87 -2.86
CA TYR A 61 -4.77 1.80 -2.76
C TYR A 61 -3.59 1.93 -3.74
N LYS A 62 -3.46 3.05 -4.48
CA LYS A 62 -2.36 3.32 -5.41
C LYS A 62 -1.39 4.38 -4.94
N GLU A 63 -1.66 4.99 -3.79
CA GLU A 63 -0.80 5.96 -3.17
C GLU A 63 -0.05 5.31 -2.01
N VAL A 64 1.26 5.54 -1.95
CA VAL A 64 2.13 5.06 -0.87
C VAL A 64 2.81 6.24 -0.22
N GLN A 65 2.96 6.17 1.09
CA GLN A 65 3.65 7.20 1.85
C GLN A 65 5.06 6.75 2.15
N LEU A 66 6.02 7.58 1.76
CA LEU A 66 7.44 7.32 1.99
C LEU A 66 8.09 8.58 2.58
N SER A 67 9.14 8.37 3.35
CA SER A 67 10.07 9.43 3.74
C SER A 67 11.47 9.03 3.31
N ARG A 68 12.30 10.03 3.03
CA ARG A 68 13.71 9.80 2.72
C ARG A 68 14.51 9.68 4.01
N CYS A 69 15.26 8.58 4.13
CA CYS A 69 16.23 8.41 5.21
C CYS A 69 17.36 9.43 5.06
N ILE A 70 17.66 10.19 6.10
CA ILE A 70 18.81 11.12 6.12
C ILE A 70 19.82 10.81 7.23
N ASP A 71 19.56 9.80 8.07
CA ASP A 71 20.52 9.36 9.08
C ASP A 71 21.67 8.58 8.42
N PRO A 72 22.92 9.09 8.43
CA PRO A 72 24.06 8.42 7.82
C PRO A 72 24.47 7.13 8.53
N LYS A 73 23.95 6.87 9.74
CA LYS A 73 24.22 5.66 10.51
C LYS A 73 23.26 4.51 10.17
N LYS A 74 22.11 4.81 9.56
CA LYS A 74 21.14 3.80 9.16
C LYS A 74 21.53 3.18 7.81
N ASP A 75 21.14 1.93 7.61
CA ASP A 75 21.15 1.37 6.27
C ASP A 75 20.19 2.14 5.36
N TYR A 76 20.52 2.17 4.07
CA TYR A 76 19.72 2.88 3.06
C TYR A 76 19.57 4.39 3.25
N CYS A 77 20.55 5.04 3.91
CA CYS A 77 20.65 6.50 3.92
C CYS A 77 20.55 7.07 2.49
N GLY A 78 19.70 8.08 2.33
CA GLY A 78 19.40 8.74 1.08
C GLY A 78 18.33 8.06 0.21
N LEU A 79 17.75 6.93 0.61
CA LEU A 79 16.65 6.26 -0.10
C LEU A 79 15.28 6.65 0.47
N ASN A 80 14.26 6.63 -0.39
CA ASN A 80 12.87 6.71 0.03
C ASN A 80 12.40 5.35 0.57
N GLN A 81 11.81 5.34 1.75
CA GLN A 81 11.40 4.14 2.44
C GLN A 81 10.09 4.34 3.22
N PRO A 82 9.31 3.27 3.43
CA PRO A 82 8.23 3.27 4.40
C PRO A 82 8.83 3.25 5.82
N VAL A 83 7.97 3.41 6.82
CA VAL A 83 8.36 3.14 8.21
C VAL A 83 8.96 1.74 8.31
N CYS A 84 10.15 1.65 8.91
CA CYS A 84 10.85 0.40 9.11
C CYS A 84 11.69 0.45 10.39
N GLY A 85 11.91 -0.72 10.99
CA GLY A 85 12.73 -0.81 12.19
C GLY A 85 13.10 -2.23 12.55
N PHE A 86 14.09 -2.35 13.42
CA PHE A 86 14.54 -3.63 13.92
C PHE A 86 13.63 -4.14 15.04
N LYS A 87 13.46 -5.45 15.12
CA LYS A 87 12.81 -6.07 16.27
C LYS A 87 13.72 -5.94 17.50
N LYS A 88 13.48 -4.89 18.31
CA LYS A 88 14.27 -4.53 19.50
C LYS A 88 14.11 -5.52 20.68
N LYS A 89 13.03 -6.31 20.74
CA LYS A 89 12.73 -7.23 21.86
C LYS A 89 12.36 -8.63 21.37
N ILE A 90 12.94 -9.67 21.98
CA ILE A 90 12.77 -11.07 21.55
C ILE A 90 11.30 -11.55 21.61
N ASN A 91 10.56 -11.11 22.63
CA ASN A 91 9.17 -11.51 22.88
C ASN A 91 8.10 -10.66 22.16
N LYS A 92 8.48 -9.63 21.40
CA LYS A 92 7.52 -8.85 20.61
C LYS A 92 7.25 -9.52 19.26
N SER A 93 6.02 -9.47 18.76
CA SER A 93 5.74 -9.88 17.40
C SER A 93 6.31 -8.86 16.40
N PHE A 94 6.43 -9.23 15.13
CA PHE A 94 6.77 -8.25 14.08
C PHE A 94 5.69 -7.17 13.95
N GLU A 95 4.43 -7.53 14.18
CA GLU A 95 3.30 -6.60 14.17
C GLU A 95 3.44 -5.54 15.27
N ASP A 96 3.79 -5.94 16.50
CA ASP A 96 4.05 -5.00 17.60
C ASP A 96 5.19 -4.04 17.25
N CYS A 97 6.21 -4.52 16.54
CA CYS A 97 7.30 -3.68 16.08
C CYS A 97 6.82 -2.64 15.07
N VAL A 98 6.04 -3.03 14.05
CA VAL A 98 5.48 -2.08 13.08
C VAL A 98 4.63 -1.03 13.78
N ARG A 99 3.76 -1.41 14.72
CA ARG A 99 2.93 -0.45 15.47
C ARG A 99 3.78 0.52 16.29
N CYS A 100 4.84 0.04 16.95
CA CYS A 100 5.76 0.91 17.69
C CYS A 100 6.51 1.89 16.78
N GLU A 101 7.08 1.41 15.67
CA GLU A 101 7.85 2.28 14.76
C GLU A 101 6.93 3.32 14.08
N VAL A 102 5.71 2.96 13.71
CA VAL A 102 4.75 3.92 13.12
C VAL A 102 4.32 4.98 14.14
N LEU A 103 4.16 4.60 15.40
CA LEU A 103 3.91 5.55 16.47
C LEU A 103 5.14 6.46 16.72
N GLU A 104 6.35 5.90 16.72
CA GLU A 104 7.61 6.63 16.94
C GLU A 104 7.93 7.61 15.79
N GLU A 105 7.80 7.18 14.53
CA GLU A 105 8.21 7.99 13.36
C GLU A 105 7.12 8.89 12.79
N MET A 106 5.83 8.56 13.01
CA MET A 106 4.69 9.28 12.44
C MET A 106 3.66 9.78 13.47
N ASN A 107 3.73 9.35 14.72
CA ASN A 107 2.71 9.59 15.75
C ASN A 107 1.30 9.11 15.34
N ILE A 108 1.24 7.96 14.66
CA ILE A 108 0.00 7.34 14.21
C ILE A 108 -0.24 6.03 14.96
N VAL A 109 -1.44 5.87 15.51
CA VAL A 109 -1.91 4.59 16.04
C VAL A 109 -2.57 3.82 14.91
N LEU A 110 -2.00 2.66 14.56
CA LEU A 110 -2.58 1.80 13.55
C LEU A 110 -3.62 0.87 14.18
N ASP A 111 -4.83 0.84 13.60
CA ASP A 111 -5.89 -0.08 14.00
C ASP A 111 -5.77 -1.45 13.30
N LYS A 112 -5.43 -1.45 12.01
CA LYS A 112 -5.35 -2.66 11.18
C LYS A 112 -3.98 -2.80 10.53
N LEU A 113 -3.41 -4.00 10.58
CA LEU A 113 -2.20 -4.35 9.84
C LEU A 113 -2.48 -5.61 9.04
N PHE A 114 -2.18 -5.56 7.76
CA PHE A 114 -2.32 -6.67 6.83
C PHE A 114 -0.93 -7.21 6.54
N TYR A 115 -0.63 -8.40 7.05
CA TYR A 115 0.61 -9.09 6.72
C TYR A 115 0.68 -9.40 5.22
N ILE A 116 1.80 -9.04 4.58
CA ILE A 116 2.02 -9.23 3.14
C ILE A 116 2.92 -10.43 2.90
N CYS A 117 4.12 -10.41 3.47
CA CYS A 117 5.09 -11.49 3.34
C CYS A 117 6.24 -11.36 4.35
N LEU A 118 7.04 -12.42 4.45
CA LEU A 118 8.31 -12.45 5.15
C LEU A 118 9.41 -12.59 4.11
N GLN A 119 10.35 -11.65 4.09
CA GLN A 119 11.56 -11.72 3.28
C GLN A 119 12.70 -12.19 4.18
N GLU A 120 13.45 -13.19 3.70
CA GLU A 120 14.59 -13.75 4.41
C GLU A 120 15.79 -13.81 3.47
N GLY A 121 16.99 -13.59 4.00
CA GLY A 121 18.20 -13.70 3.20
C GLY A 121 19.45 -13.33 3.98
N TYR A 122 20.57 -13.26 3.27
CA TYR A 122 21.81 -12.74 3.80
C TYR A 122 22.07 -11.36 3.22
N LYS A 123 22.50 -10.42 4.07
CA LYS A 123 22.88 -9.07 3.66
C LYS A 123 24.08 -8.63 4.48
N GLU A 124 25.00 -7.91 3.84
CA GLU A 124 26.04 -7.15 4.52
C GLU A 124 25.48 -5.82 5.04
N PHE A 125 25.57 -5.60 6.34
CA PHE A 125 25.12 -4.37 6.99
C PHE A 125 26.22 -3.29 6.94
N PRO A 126 25.90 -2.01 7.21
CA PRO A 126 26.88 -0.92 7.17
C PRO A 126 28.11 -1.10 8.07
N ASP A 127 28.05 -2.03 9.03
CA ASP A 127 29.18 -2.42 9.89
C ASP A 127 30.11 -3.47 9.26
N GLY A 128 29.88 -3.84 7.99
CA GLY A 128 30.66 -4.82 7.23
C GLY A 128 30.33 -6.28 7.56
N LYS A 129 29.31 -6.55 8.39
CA LYS A 129 28.96 -7.92 8.76
C LYS A 129 27.86 -8.46 7.85
N THR A 130 28.11 -9.62 7.24
CA THR A 130 27.06 -10.42 6.61
C THR A 130 26.25 -11.15 7.67
N CYS A 131 24.96 -10.82 7.77
CA CYS A 131 24.04 -11.45 8.71
C CYS A 131 22.82 -12.02 7.98
N LEU A 132 22.25 -13.09 8.56
CA LEU A 132 20.91 -13.53 8.18
C LEU A 132 19.91 -12.47 8.66
N TYR A 133 19.07 -11.98 7.75
CA TYR A 133 17.97 -11.08 8.08
C TYR A 133 16.62 -11.73 7.79
N ARG A 134 15.62 -11.29 8.55
CA ARG A 134 14.21 -11.62 8.34
C ARG A 134 13.39 -10.35 8.52
N THR A 135 12.66 -9.97 7.47
CA THR A 135 11.85 -8.75 7.43
C THR A 135 10.42 -9.12 7.11
N ALA A 136 9.50 -8.87 8.04
CA ALA A 136 8.08 -9.02 7.79
C ALA A 136 7.52 -7.70 7.23
N ILE A 137 6.85 -7.78 6.09
CA ILE A 137 6.26 -6.65 5.39
C ILE A 137 4.76 -6.66 5.67
N TYR A 138 4.24 -5.50 6.05
CA TYR A 138 2.83 -5.27 6.31
C TYR A 138 2.34 -4.07 5.50
N PHE A 139 1.04 -4.05 5.26
CA PHE A 139 0.34 -2.91 4.72
C PHE A 139 -0.70 -2.41 5.73
N SER A 140 -0.93 -1.11 5.77
CA SER A 140 -2.01 -0.48 6.52
C SER A 140 -2.64 0.62 5.70
N ILE A 141 -3.91 0.89 5.98
CA ILE A 141 -4.64 2.01 5.40
C ILE A 141 -4.71 3.09 6.48
N ILE A 142 -4.29 4.31 6.13
CA ILE A 142 -4.35 5.48 6.98
C ILE A 142 -5.13 6.55 6.23
N ASP A 143 -6.35 6.83 6.70
CA ASP A 143 -7.29 7.74 6.05
C ASP A 143 -7.49 9.00 6.92
N GLY A 144 -7.52 10.16 6.27
CA GLY A 144 -7.74 11.45 6.94
C GLY A 144 -6.64 11.88 7.93
N VAL A 145 -5.46 11.25 7.91
CA VAL A 145 -4.36 11.58 8.83
C VAL A 145 -3.39 12.57 8.20
N VAL A 146 -3.09 13.65 8.92
CA VAL A 146 -2.01 14.57 8.57
C VAL A 146 -0.70 13.97 9.06
N LEU A 147 0.20 13.68 8.12
CA LEU A 147 1.50 13.08 8.43
C LEU A 147 2.39 14.11 9.10
N GLN A 148 3.03 13.71 10.20
CA GLN A 148 3.95 14.55 10.94
C GLN A 148 5.36 13.99 10.83
N ARG A 149 6.34 14.89 10.67
CA ARG A 149 7.76 14.56 10.76
C ARG A 149 8.18 14.60 12.23
N ILE A 150 8.19 13.43 12.89
CA ILE A 150 8.50 13.33 14.32
C ILE A 150 10.00 13.31 14.60
N GLU A 151 10.78 12.64 13.75
CA GLU A 151 12.24 12.49 13.89
C GLU A 151 12.99 13.23 12.77
N PRO A 152 13.04 14.58 12.80
CA PRO A 152 13.57 15.37 11.69
C PRO A 152 15.07 15.18 11.47
N GLU A 153 15.80 14.66 12.43
CA GLU A 153 17.21 14.31 12.32
C GLU A 153 17.45 12.99 11.57
N LYS A 154 16.41 12.15 11.40
CA LYS A 154 16.53 10.84 10.76
C LYS A 154 15.79 10.72 9.44
N ASN A 155 14.67 11.43 9.30
CA ASN A 155 13.76 11.31 8.17
C ASN A 155 13.41 12.71 7.62
N GLU A 156 13.22 12.83 6.31
CA GLU A 156 12.61 13.99 5.66
C GLU A 156 11.08 14.00 5.88
N ASP A 157 10.38 14.97 5.29
CA ASP A 157 8.92 15.01 5.33
C ASP A 157 8.32 13.78 4.65
N TRP A 158 7.16 13.33 5.15
CA TRP A 158 6.42 12.23 4.54
C TRP A 158 5.70 12.70 3.28
N ILE A 159 5.99 12.06 2.15
CA ILE A 159 5.42 12.39 0.84
C ILE A 159 4.57 11.24 0.36
N THR A 160 3.42 11.59 -0.22
CA THR A 160 2.52 10.63 -0.87
C THR A 160 2.88 10.54 -2.34
N TYR A 161 3.07 9.31 -2.83
CA TYR A 161 3.44 9.01 -4.21
C TYR A 161 2.43 8.07 -4.84
N ASP A 162 2.07 8.31 -6.08
CA ASP A 162 1.40 7.29 -6.88
C ASP A 162 2.40 6.20 -7.38
N LEU A 163 1.89 5.07 -7.88
CA LEU A 163 2.74 3.98 -8.38
C LEU A 163 3.66 4.37 -9.55
N LYS A 164 3.27 5.37 -10.36
CA LYS A 164 4.08 5.85 -11.49
C LYS A 164 5.23 6.69 -10.97
N GLU A 165 4.97 7.59 -10.03
CA GLU A 165 5.99 8.38 -9.34
C GLU A 165 6.97 7.47 -8.60
N LEU A 166 6.44 6.46 -7.90
CA LEU A 166 7.23 5.45 -7.18
C LEU A 166 8.29 4.80 -8.06
N SER A 167 7.94 4.47 -9.31
CA SER A 167 8.87 3.83 -10.26
C SER A 167 10.09 4.67 -10.63
N ASN A 168 10.04 5.98 -10.39
CA ASN A 168 11.13 6.92 -10.66
C ASN A 168 11.97 7.24 -9.41
N LEU A 169 11.59 6.73 -8.23
CA LEU A 169 12.27 6.99 -6.97
C LEU A 169 13.40 5.99 -6.71
N LYS A 170 14.45 6.47 -6.06
CA LYS A 170 15.44 5.59 -5.43
C LYS A 170 14.85 5.06 -4.12
N VAL A 171 14.39 3.81 -4.14
CA VAL A 171 13.69 3.16 -3.01
C VAL A 171 14.46 1.96 -2.47
N THR A 172 14.05 1.45 -1.32
CA THR A 172 14.56 0.18 -0.78
C THR A 172 14.02 -1.02 -1.57
N SER A 173 14.75 -2.13 -1.56
CA SER A 173 14.37 -3.37 -2.26
C SER A 173 13.04 -3.97 -1.82
N SER A 174 12.54 -3.60 -0.63
CA SER A 174 11.21 -3.99 -0.15
C SER A 174 10.06 -3.26 -0.88
N VAL A 175 10.36 -2.19 -1.60
CA VAL A 175 9.40 -1.30 -2.27
C VAL A 175 9.58 -1.30 -3.79
N GLU A 176 10.75 -1.72 -4.29
CA GLU A 176 11.05 -1.76 -5.73
C GLU A 176 9.94 -2.48 -6.53
N THR A 177 9.39 -1.76 -7.52
CA THR A 177 8.47 -2.34 -8.49
C THR A 177 9.26 -3.21 -9.46
N LYS A 178 9.01 -4.52 -9.50
CA LYS A 178 9.56 -5.36 -10.56
C LYS A 178 8.95 -4.93 -11.90
N SER A 179 9.78 -4.30 -12.73
CA SER A 179 9.54 -4.04 -14.15
C SER A 179 9.30 -5.33 -14.91
#